data_AF-A0A2U2I574-F1
#
_entry.id   AF-A0A2U2I574-F1
#
_cell.length_a   1.000
_cell.length_b   1.000
_cell.length_c   1.000
_cell.angle_alpha   90.00
_cell.angle_beta   90.00
_cell.angle_gamma   90.00
#
_symmetry.space_group_name_H-M   'P 1'
#
loop_
_entity.id
_entity.type
_entity.pdbx_description
1 polymer ?
#
loop_
_entity_poly.entity_id
_entity_poly.type
_entity_poly.pdbx_seq_one_letter_code
_entity_poly.pdbx_strand_id
1 'polypeptide(L)'
;MQNSLLKPRIIDVEALGAGHAKVVMEPFERGYGHTLGNALRRVLLSSMVGYAPTEVTIAGVVHEYSSLDGVQEDVVDLLLNLKGVVFKVHNRDSVTLTLKKEGEGAILASDIDLPHDVELINPDHVIAHLTAGGKLDMQIKVEKGRGYVPGNVRRLSEDTNKTIGRIILDASFSPVRRVSYFVESARVEQRTDLDKLVINIETNGVITPEEAIRQSARVLVDQLNVFAALEGTEAAAEAPSRAPLVDPILLRPVDDLELTVRSANCLKAENIYYIGDLIQRSENELLKTPNLGRKSLNEIKEVLASRGLTLGMKLENWPPAGLEK
;
A
#
# COMPACT_ATOMS: atom_id res chain seq x y z
N MET A 1 29.24 -4.43 -16.00
CA MET A 1 28.52 -5.16 -14.93
C MET A 1 27.24 -4.39 -14.69
N GLN A 2 26.07 -5.01 -14.84
CA GLN A 2 24.81 -4.36 -14.45
C GLN A 2 24.84 -4.19 -12.92
N ASN A 3 24.94 -2.93 -12.47
CA ASN A 3 25.04 -2.55 -11.06
C ASN A 3 23.67 -2.57 -10.34
N SER A 4 22.63 -3.09 -11.00
CA SER A 4 21.28 -3.14 -10.44
C SER A 4 21.07 -4.45 -9.69
N LEU A 5 20.74 -4.36 -8.40
CA LEU A 5 20.32 -5.49 -7.58
C LEU A 5 19.13 -6.20 -8.23
N LEU A 6 19.14 -7.53 -8.19
CA LEU A 6 18.00 -8.32 -8.66
C LEU A 6 16.77 -8.01 -7.80
N LYS A 7 15.68 -7.61 -8.47
CA LYS A 7 14.37 -7.51 -7.85
C LYS A 7 13.66 -8.86 -8.00
N PRO A 8 13.01 -9.38 -6.95
CA PRO A 8 12.26 -10.62 -7.04
C PRO A 8 11.17 -10.46 -8.10
N ARG A 9 11.06 -11.44 -9.00
CA ARG A 9 10.08 -11.45 -10.09
C ARG A 9 8.95 -12.44 -9.82
N ILE A 10 9.22 -13.44 -8.99
CA ILE A 10 8.29 -14.51 -8.66
C ILE A 10 7.82 -14.26 -7.23
N ILE A 11 6.51 -14.05 -7.08
CA ILE A 11 5.81 -14.04 -5.81
C ILE A 11 4.78 -15.16 -5.91
N ASP A 12 5.07 -16.29 -5.29
CA ASP A 12 4.14 -17.41 -5.22
C ASP A 12 3.46 -17.40 -3.86
N VAL A 13 2.15 -17.60 -3.86
CA VAL A 13 1.30 -17.56 -2.66
C VAL A 13 0.55 -18.89 -2.59
N GLU A 14 1.10 -19.82 -1.83
CA GLU A 14 0.47 -21.11 -1.54
C GLU A 14 -0.50 -20.93 -0.37
N ALA A 15 -1.80 -20.95 -0.63
CA ALA A 15 -2.81 -20.99 0.42
C ALA A 15 -2.87 -22.39 1.03
N LEU A 16 -2.45 -22.53 2.30
CA LEU A 16 -2.42 -23.81 3.02
C LEU A 16 -3.71 -24.09 3.81
N GLY A 17 -4.58 -23.08 3.98
CA GLY A 17 -5.87 -23.21 4.66
C GLY A 17 -6.55 -21.86 4.91
N ALA A 18 -7.67 -21.87 5.64
CA ALA A 18 -8.39 -20.65 6.02
C ALA A 18 -7.50 -19.76 6.90
N GLY A 19 -7.07 -18.62 6.35
CA GLY A 19 -6.20 -17.65 7.04
C GLY A 19 -4.72 -18.03 7.11
N HIS A 20 -4.29 -19.18 6.56
CA HIS A 20 -2.90 -19.62 6.54
C HIS A 20 -2.35 -19.66 5.11
N ALA A 21 -1.22 -18.99 4.87
CA ALA A 21 -0.54 -19.05 3.59
C ALA A 21 0.97 -19.08 3.77
N LYS A 22 1.62 -19.68 2.77
CA LYS A 22 3.06 -19.69 2.57
C LYS A 22 3.37 -18.83 1.35
N VAL A 23 4.13 -17.76 1.56
CA VAL A 23 4.53 -16.83 0.51
C VAL A 23 6.00 -17.00 0.21
N VAL A 24 6.29 -17.26 -1.05
CA VAL A 24 7.64 -17.51 -1.58
C VAL A 24 8.01 -16.34 -2.48
N MET A 25 9.18 -15.74 -2.24
CA MET A 25 9.71 -14.65 -3.03
C MET A 25 11.14 -14.97 -3.47
N GLU A 26 11.38 -14.95 -4.78
CA GLU A 26 12.69 -15.19 -5.39
C GLU A 26 12.85 -14.45 -6.75
N PRO A 27 14.09 -14.14 -7.18
CA PRO A 27 15.34 -14.22 -6.42
C PRO A 27 15.66 -12.94 -5.62
N PHE A 28 16.32 -13.11 -4.48
CA PHE A 28 16.98 -12.03 -3.74
C PHE A 28 18.50 -12.14 -3.83
N GLU A 29 19.17 -11.00 -3.71
CA GLU A 29 20.62 -10.97 -3.50
C GLU A 29 20.97 -11.59 -2.14
N ARG A 30 22.19 -12.13 -2.03
CA ARG A 30 22.67 -12.78 -0.82
C ARG A 30 22.53 -11.87 0.41
N GLY A 31 21.87 -12.36 1.45
CA GLY A 31 21.64 -11.64 2.72
C GLY A 31 20.38 -10.76 2.74
N TYR A 32 19.77 -10.46 1.58
CA TYR A 32 18.52 -9.72 1.54
C TYR A 32 17.35 -10.55 2.06
N GLY A 33 17.38 -11.88 1.90
CA GLY A 33 16.33 -12.76 2.44
C GLY A 33 16.17 -12.60 3.96
N HIS A 34 17.28 -12.58 4.69
CA HIS A 34 17.25 -12.39 6.16
C HIS A 34 16.81 -10.97 6.54
N THR A 35 17.31 -9.96 5.84
CA THR A 35 17.00 -8.55 6.13
C THR A 35 15.51 -8.27 5.92
N LEU A 36 14.97 -8.63 4.76
CA LEU A 36 13.57 -8.42 4.41
C LEU A 36 12.64 -9.33 5.21
N GLY A 37 13.00 -10.60 5.39
CA GLY A 37 12.20 -11.56 6.17
C GLY A 37 12.01 -11.10 7.62
N ASN A 38 13.09 -10.65 8.26
CA ASN A 38 13.02 -10.13 9.62
C ASN A 38 12.25 -8.80 9.70
N ALA A 39 12.47 -7.88 8.76
CA ALA A 39 11.78 -6.60 8.72
C ALA A 39 10.26 -6.78 8.54
N LEU A 40 9.84 -7.57 7.54
CA LEU A 40 8.43 -7.87 7.29
C LEU A 40 7.79 -8.58 8.48
N ARG A 41 8.46 -9.58 9.08
CA ARG A 41 7.97 -10.27 10.28
C ARG A 41 7.68 -9.30 11.43
N ARG A 42 8.57 -8.34 11.67
CA ARG A 42 8.37 -7.33 12.72
C ARG A 42 7.16 -6.45 12.42
N VAL A 43 7.07 -5.91 11.21
CA VAL A 43 5.96 -5.03 10.82
C VAL A 43 4.61 -5.75 10.86
N LEU A 44 4.55 -7.00 10.38
CA LEU A 44 3.35 -7.83 10.42
C LEU A 44 2.84 -8.08 11.84
N LEU A 45 3.73 -8.21 12.83
CA LEU A 45 3.34 -8.46 14.22
C LEU A 45 3.08 -7.17 15.02
N SER A 46 3.73 -6.05 14.68
CA SER A 46 3.67 -4.83 15.49
C SER A 46 2.74 -3.74 14.94
N SER A 47 2.72 -3.56 13.62
CA SER A 47 2.25 -2.31 13.01
C SER A 47 1.00 -2.47 12.15
N MET A 48 0.49 -3.70 12.05
CA MET A 48 -0.77 -3.98 11.37
C MET A 48 -1.92 -3.31 12.10
N VAL A 49 -2.84 -2.73 11.32
CA VAL A 49 -4.05 -2.10 11.83
C VAL A 49 -5.10 -3.18 12.03
N GLY A 50 -5.80 -3.12 13.15
CA GLY A 50 -6.97 -3.95 13.37
C GLY A 50 -7.88 -3.37 14.45
N TYR A 51 -8.90 -4.14 14.78
CA TYR A 51 -9.99 -3.76 15.65
C TYR A 51 -10.08 -4.74 16.81
N ALA A 52 -10.23 -4.22 18.02
CA ALA A 52 -10.34 -5.04 19.22
C ALA A 52 -11.29 -4.38 20.23
N PRO A 53 -11.98 -5.18 21.07
CA PRO A 53 -12.75 -4.65 22.19
C PRO A 53 -11.81 -3.99 23.20
N THR A 54 -12.10 -2.74 23.56
CA THR A 54 -11.26 -1.96 24.47
C THR A 54 -11.93 -1.72 25.81
N GLU A 55 -13.26 -1.63 25.80
CA GLU A 55 -14.05 -1.37 27.00
C GLU A 55 -15.33 -2.16 26.98
N VAL A 56 -15.77 -2.52 28.17
CA VAL A 56 -16.99 -3.27 28.39
C VAL A 56 -17.73 -2.68 29.58
N THR A 57 -19.02 -2.47 29.41
CA THR A 57 -19.95 -2.11 30.50
C THR A 57 -21.00 -3.22 30.58
N ILE A 58 -21.09 -3.91 31.72
CA ILE A 58 -22.04 -5.00 31.94
C ILE A 58 -23.07 -4.55 32.98
N ALA A 59 -24.34 -4.78 32.71
CA ALA A 59 -25.40 -4.45 33.65
C ALA A 59 -25.28 -5.29 34.94
N GLY A 60 -25.24 -4.62 36.10
CA GLY A 60 -25.13 -5.27 37.41
C GLY A 60 -23.70 -5.60 37.85
N VAL A 61 -22.69 -5.32 37.03
CA VAL A 61 -21.27 -5.55 37.35
C VAL A 61 -20.58 -4.22 37.62
N VAL A 62 -19.91 -4.13 38.77
CA VAL A 62 -19.16 -2.93 39.16
C VAL A 62 -17.67 -3.06 38.82
N HIS A 63 -17.12 -4.27 38.90
CA HIS A 63 -15.70 -4.57 38.70
C HIS A 63 -15.49 -5.96 38.08
N GLU A 64 -14.31 -6.18 37.52
CA GLU A 64 -13.93 -7.40 36.79
C GLU A 64 -13.96 -8.71 37.62
N TYR A 65 -13.85 -8.64 38.95
CA TYR A 65 -13.81 -9.82 39.84
C TYR A 65 -15.17 -10.29 40.38
N SER A 66 -16.29 -9.75 39.90
CA SER A 66 -17.61 -10.19 40.36
C SER A 66 -18.12 -11.38 39.55
N SER A 67 -18.95 -12.21 40.15
CA SER A 67 -19.77 -13.20 39.45
C SER A 67 -21.12 -12.57 39.05
N LEU A 68 -21.67 -12.96 37.89
CA LEU A 68 -22.99 -12.53 37.44
C LEU A 68 -24.00 -13.65 37.67
N ASP A 69 -25.10 -13.36 38.38
CA ASP A 69 -26.16 -14.34 38.61
C ASP A 69 -26.86 -14.71 37.29
N GLY A 70 -27.02 -16.00 37.03
CA GLY A 70 -27.57 -16.50 35.76
C GLY A 70 -26.56 -16.74 34.64
N VAL A 71 -25.27 -16.50 34.86
CA VAL A 71 -24.17 -16.84 33.92
C VAL A 71 -23.27 -17.90 34.55
N GLN A 72 -22.86 -18.89 33.76
CA GLN A 72 -22.03 -19.99 34.26
C GLN A 72 -20.56 -19.56 34.49
N GLU A 73 -20.03 -18.69 33.64
CA GLU A 73 -18.67 -18.18 33.70
C GLU A 73 -18.53 -16.94 34.60
N ASP A 74 -17.32 -16.75 35.16
CA ASP A 74 -16.95 -15.52 35.85
C ASP A 74 -16.78 -14.37 34.85
N VAL A 75 -16.91 -13.11 35.33
CA VAL A 75 -16.72 -11.92 34.48
C VAL A 75 -15.33 -11.91 33.84
N VAL A 76 -14.28 -12.38 34.53
CA VAL A 76 -12.92 -12.47 33.96
C VAL A 76 -12.88 -13.39 32.73
N ASP A 77 -13.51 -14.56 32.81
CA ASP A 77 -13.57 -15.52 31.71
C ASP A 77 -14.41 -14.99 30.55
N LEU A 78 -15.53 -14.33 30.85
CA LEU A 78 -16.35 -13.64 29.85
C LEU A 78 -15.54 -12.57 29.10
N LEU A 79 -14.76 -11.76 29.82
CA LEU A 79 -13.90 -10.74 29.21
C LEU A 79 -12.77 -11.35 28.38
N LEU A 80 -12.23 -12.51 28.79
CA LEU A 80 -11.23 -13.25 28.03
C LEU A 80 -11.82 -13.81 26.73
N ASN A 81 -13.02 -14.41 26.81
CA ASN A 81 -13.73 -14.92 25.64
C ASN A 81 -14.10 -13.81 24.67
N LEU A 82 -14.49 -12.63 25.17
CA LEU A 82 -14.78 -11.48 24.33
C LEU A 82 -13.57 -11.01 23.51
N LYS A 83 -12.35 -11.07 24.06
CA LYS A 83 -11.12 -10.78 23.29
C LYS A 83 -10.87 -11.76 22.15
N GLY A 84 -11.46 -12.95 22.21
CA GLY A 84 -11.41 -13.94 21.14
C GLY A 84 -12.29 -13.59 19.93
N VAL A 85 -13.22 -12.64 20.08
CA VAL A 85 -14.10 -12.20 19.00
C VAL A 85 -13.36 -11.28 18.03
N VAL A 86 -13.48 -11.59 16.74
CA VAL A 86 -12.76 -10.91 15.67
C VAL A 86 -13.71 -10.01 14.91
N PHE A 87 -13.56 -8.70 15.12
CA PHE A 87 -14.35 -7.67 14.47
C PHE A 87 -13.64 -7.11 13.24
N LYS A 88 -14.42 -6.82 12.20
CA LYS A 88 -13.99 -6.10 11.02
C LYS A 88 -14.90 -4.89 10.83
N VAL A 89 -14.37 -3.71 11.12
CA VAL A 89 -15.13 -2.46 11.04
C VAL A 89 -14.74 -1.72 9.77
N HIS A 90 -15.73 -1.21 9.05
CA HIS A 90 -15.56 -0.41 7.85
C HIS A 90 -15.72 1.09 8.18
N ASN A 91 -14.75 1.89 7.73
CA ASN A 91 -14.83 3.36 7.69
C ASN A 91 -15.09 4.08 9.04
N ARG A 92 -14.77 3.45 10.18
CA ARG A 92 -14.81 4.07 11.51
C ARG A 92 -13.59 3.70 12.34
N ASP A 93 -13.23 4.57 13.28
CA ASP A 93 -12.14 4.34 14.22
C ASP A 93 -12.64 3.80 15.58
N SER A 94 -13.91 4.02 15.93
CA SER A 94 -14.56 3.43 17.10
C SER A 94 -16.04 3.13 16.86
N VAL A 95 -16.54 2.08 17.48
CA VAL A 95 -17.94 1.67 17.44
C VAL A 95 -18.35 1.06 18.78
N THR A 96 -19.58 1.32 19.19
CA THR A 96 -20.16 0.74 20.40
C THR A 96 -21.24 -0.25 19.99
N LEU A 97 -21.07 -1.51 20.40
CA LEU A 97 -21.95 -2.64 20.14
C LEU A 97 -22.72 -2.99 21.42
N THR A 98 -23.89 -3.60 21.26
CA THR A 98 -24.71 -4.04 22.38
C THR A 98 -24.97 -5.54 22.22
N LEU A 99 -24.96 -6.27 23.33
CA LEU A 99 -25.27 -7.69 23.39
C LEU A 99 -26.35 -7.87 24.46
N LYS A 100 -27.53 -8.31 24.03
CA LYS A 100 -28.67 -8.59 24.90
C LYS A 100 -29.20 -9.98 24.63
N LYS A 101 -29.12 -10.85 25.64
CA LYS A 101 -29.64 -12.21 25.54
C LYS A 101 -30.28 -12.63 26.86
N GLU A 102 -31.43 -13.28 26.74
CA GLU A 102 -32.23 -13.81 27.83
C GLU A 102 -32.62 -15.25 27.54
N GLY A 103 -32.65 -16.08 28.59
CA GLY A 103 -33.01 -17.49 28.48
C GLY A 103 -31.80 -18.43 28.48
N GLU A 104 -32.07 -19.71 28.68
CA GLU A 104 -31.05 -20.75 28.81
C GLU A 104 -30.36 -21.03 27.46
N GLY A 105 -29.02 -21.07 27.46
CA GLY A 105 -28.26 -21.43 26.27
C GLY A 105 -26.90 -20.73 26.15
N ALA A 106 -26.12 -21.12 25.15
CA ALA A 106 -24.85 -20.48 24.82
C ALA A 106 -25.09 -19.11 24.15
N ILE A 107 -24.29 -18.12 24.56
CA ILE A 107 -24.18 -16.83 23.92
C ILE A 107 -23.02 -16.91 22.92
N LEU A 108 -23.36 -16.75 21.65
CA LEU A 108 -22.42 -16.74 20.54
C LEU A 108 -22.11 -15.30 20.13
N ALA A 109 -21.00 -15.11 19.44
CA ALA A 109 -20.63 -13.82 18.87
C ALA A 109 -21.67 -13.33 17.84
N SER A 110 -22.43 -14.23 17.21
CA SER A 110 -23.55 -13.89 16.33
C SER A 110 -24.73 -13.21 17.04
N ASP A 111 -24.84 -13.31 18.37
CA ASP A 111 -25.92 -12.68 19.14
C ASP A 111 -25.66 -11.19 19.40
N ILE A 112 -24.51 -10.65 19.00
CA ILE A 112 -24.18 -9.22 19.14
C ILE A 112 -25.00 -8.42 18.13
N ASP A 113 -25.60 -7.31 18.58
CA ASP A 113 -26.28 -6.37 17.69
C ASP A 113 -25.24 -5.63 16.82
N LEU A 114 -25.15 -6.03 15.56
CA LEU A 114 -24.18 -5.50 14.60
C LEU A 114 -24.82 -4.39 13.74
N PRO A 115 -24.24 -3.17 13.70
CA PRO A 115 -24.58 -2.18 12.70
C PRO A 115 -24.01 -2.57 11.32
N HIS A 116 -24.55 -2.00 10.24
CA HIS A 116 -24.13 -2.30 8.86
C HIS A 116 -22.62 -2.10 8.59
N ASP A 117 -21.94 -1.25 9.37
CA ASP A 117 -20.52 -0.95 9.21
C ASP A 117 -19.58 -1.98 9.89
N VAL A 118 -20.14 -2.98 10.59
CA VAL A 118 -19.35 -3.96 11.37
C VAL A 118 -19.70 -5.38 10.91
N GLU A 119 -18.67 -6.11 10.54
CA GLU A 119 -18.72 -7.52 10.17
C GLU A 119 -18.00 -8.35 11.24
N LEU A 120 -18.49 -9.56 11.48
CA LEU A 120 -17.93 -10.49 12.45
C LEU A 120 -17.39 -11.72 11.72
N ILE A 121 -16.10 -12.04 11.93
CA ILE A 121 -15.41 -13.09 11.16
C ILE A 121 -15.65 -14.49 11.76
N ASN A 122 -15.84 -14.57 13.08
CA ASN A 122 -16.04 -15.82 13.82
C ASN A 122 -17.40 -15.85 14.56
N PRO A 123 -18.54 -15.94 13.83
CA PRO A 123 -19.89 -15.90 14.42
C PRO A 123 -20.15 -17.01 15.43
N ASP A 124 -19.53 -18.17 15.24
CA ASP A 124 -19.71 -19.35 16.09
C ASP A 124 -18.90 -19.30 17.40
N HIS A 125 -18.18 -18.20 17.66
CA HIS A 125 -17.37 -18.07 18.87
C HIS A 125 -18.24 -17.90 20.11
N VAL A 126 -18.08 -18.80 21.08
CA VAL A 126 -18.83 -18.77 22.34
C VAL A 126 -18.25 -17.71 23.27
N ILE A 127 -19.12 -16.84 23.79
CA ILE A 127 -18.76 -15.79 24.76
C ILE A 127 -19.01 -16.30 26.18
N ALA A 128 -20.19 -16.85 26.45
CA ALA A 128 -20.62 -17.32 27.76
C ALA A 128 -21.82 -18.29 27.65
N HIS A 129 -22.20 -18.94 28.75
CA HIS A 129 -23.39 -19.78 28.86
C HIS A 129 -24.35 -19.23 29.91
N LEU A 130 -25.62 -19.08 29.53
CA LEU A 130 -26.71 -18.66 30.42
C LEU A 130 -27.41 -19.87 31.02
N THR A 131 -27.65 -19.81 32.33
CA THR A 131 -28.49 -20.78 33.05
C THR A 131 -29.97 -20.41 32.96
N ALA A 132 -30.86 -21.28 33.43
CA ALA A 132 -32.31 -21.06 33.36
C ALA A 132 -32.74 -19.75 34.06
N GLY A 133 -33.26 -18.80 33.28
CA GLY A 133 -33.67 -17.47 33.77
C GLY A 133 -32.55 -16.43 33.81
N GLY A 134 -31.34 -16.77 33.34
CA GLY A 134 -30.22 -15.85 33.20
C GLY A 134 -30.47 -14.78 32.14
N LYS A 135 -29.92 -13.59 32.38
CA LYS A 135 -29.94 -12.45 31.46
C LYS A 135 -28.55 -11.82 31.39
N LEU A 136 -28.12 -11.47 30.19
CA LEU A 136 -26.89 -10.71 29.97
C LEU A 136 -27.21 -9.49 29.12
N ASP A 137 -26.90 -8.31 29.66
CA ASP A 137 -26.91 -7.04 28.94
C ASP A 137 -25.54 -6.40 29.10
N MET A 138 -24.83 -6.26 27.98
CA MET A 138 -23.52 -5.63 27.96
C MET A 138 -23.33 -4.75 26.74
N GLN A 139 -22.55 -3.69 26.94
CA GLN A 139 -22.14 -2.75 25.91
C GLN A 139 -20.63 -2.89 25.71
N ILE A 140 -20.22 -3.08 24.46
CA ILE A 140 -18.85 -3.36 24.06
C ILE A 140 -18.37 -2.22 23.18
N LYS A 141 -17.29 -1.54 23.56
CA LYS A 141 -16.63 -0.55 22.70
C LYS A 141 -15.49 -1.24 21.94
N VAL A 142 -15.55 -1.18 20.62
CA VAL A 142 -14.51 -1.68 19.72
C VAL A 142 -13.81 -0.48 19.11
N GLU A 143 -12.48 -0.47 19.18
CA GLU A 143 -11.68 0.62 18.62
C GLU A 143 -10.65 0.08 17.64
N LYS A 144 -10.20 0.97 16.77
CA LYS A 144 -9.08 0.76 15.87
C LYS A 144 -7.78 1.02 16.60
N GLY A 145 -6.79 0.19 16.36
CA GLY A 145 -5.46 0.38 16.92
C GLY A 145 -4.40 -0.36 16.14
N ARG A 146 -3.20 -0.39 16.72
CA ARG A 146 -2.04 -1.12 16.21
C ARG A 146 -1.36 -1.84 17.36
N GLY A 147 -0.84 -3.03 17.08
CA GLY A 147 -0.09 -3.82 18.05
C GLY A 147 -0.90 -4.17 19.29
N TYR A 148 -0.25 -4.10 20.45
CA TYR A 148 -0.84 -4.42 21.75
C TYR A 148 -0.78 -3.20 22.65
N VAL A 149 -1.91 -2.87 23.27
CA VAL A 149 -1.99 -1.80 24.27
C VAL A 149 -2.58 -2.37 25.55
N PRO A 150 -1.82 -2.38 26.66
CA PRO A 150 -2.32 -2.91 27.92
C PRO A 150 -3.36 -1.98 28.56
N GLY A 151 -4.32 -2.55 29.27
CA GLY A 151 -5.45 -1.80 29.84
C GLY A 151 -5.04 -0.74 30.87
N ASN A 152 -3.92 -0.95 31.59
CA ASN A 152 -3.39 0.03 32.55
C ASN A 152 -2.92 1.33 31.89
N VAL A 153 -2.31 1.26 30.71
CA VAL A 153 -1.88 2.44 29.93
C VAL A 153 -3.09 3.17 29.36
N ARG A 154 -4.12 2.45 28.88
CA ARG A 154 -5.38 3.08 28.45
C ARG A 154 -6.12 3.78 29.59
N ARG A 155 -6.11 3.21 30.79
CA ARG A 155 -6.70 3.81 32.00
C ARG A 155 -6.10 5.19 32.33
N LEU A 156 -4.85 5.45 31.94
CA LEU A 156 -4.15 6.73 32.17
C LEU A 156 -4.50 7.80 31.14
N SER A 157 -4.85 7.43 29.90
CA SER A 157 -5.20 8.38 28.85
C SER A 157 -6.61 8.98 28.98
N GLU A 158 -7.51 8.33 29.72
CA GLU A 158 -8.90 8.75 29.89
C GLU A 158 -9.15 9.36 31.29
N ASP A 159 -8.53 10.50 31.57
CA ASP A 159 -8.50 11.09 32.92
C ASP A 159 -9.73 11.95 33.28
N THR A 160 -10.81 11.96 32.46
CA THR A 160 -11.84 13.01 32.57
C THR A 160 -13.23 12.55 33.07
N ASN A 161 -13.60 11.26 33.04
CA ASN A 161 -14.87 10.80 33.62
C ASN A 161 -14.87 9.29 33.89
N LYS A 162 -14.50 8.89 35.12
CA LYS A 162 -14.60 7.49 35.56
C LYS A 162 -16.05 7.17 35.91
N THR A 163 -16.82 6.73 34.94
CA THR A 163 -18.14 6.14 35.21
C THR A 163 -17.94 4.77 35.87
N ILE A 164 -18.54 4.58 37.04
CA ILE A 164 -18.49 3.32 37.78
C ILE A 164 -19.14 2.22 36.93
N GLY A 165 -18.54 1.03 36.85
CA GLY A 165 -19.02 -0.10 36.04
C GLY A 165 -18.41 -0.21 34.63
N ARG A 166 -17.54 0.72 34.22
CA ARG A 166 -16.77 0.64 32.96
C ARG A 166 -15.49 -0.17 33.19
N ILE A 167 -15.40 -1.34 32.57
CA ILE A 167 -14.22 -2.21 32.64
C ILE A 167 -13.35 -1.96 31.41
N ILE A 168 -12.08 -1.60 31.64
CA ILE A 168 -11.11 -1.36 30.58
C ILE A 168 -10.28 -2.63 30.37
N LEU A 169 -10.22 -3.06 29.12
CA LEU A 169 -9.50 -4.24 28.66
C LEU A 169 -8.17 -3.86 28.01
N ASP A 170 -7.21 -4.77 28.09
CA ASP A 170 -6.10 -4.82 27.15
C ASP A 170 -6.62 -5.21 25.76
N ALA A 171 -6.06 -4.56 24.75
CA ALA A 171 -6.51 -4.68 23.39
C ALA A 171 -5.36 -5.13 22.49
N SER A 172 -5.55 -6.27 21.84
CA SER A 172 -4.67 -6.79 20.80
C SER A 172 -5.28 -6.51 19.44
N PHE A 173 -4.73 -5.52 18.75
CA PHE A 173 -5.24 -5.08 17.44
C PHE A 173 -4.61 -5.84 16.27
N SER A 174 -3.67 -6.76 16.52
CA SER A 174 -2.98 -7.46 15.44
C SER A 174 -3.91 -8.47 14.76
N PRO A 175 -4.19 -8.34 13.45
CA PRO A 175 -4.91 -9.36 12.69
C PRO A 175 -4.04 -10.59 12.38
N VAL A 176 -2.72 -10.48 12.59
CA VAL A 176 -1.77 -11.56 12.35
C VAL A 176 -1.47 -12.27 13.67
N ARG A 177 -1.72 -13.59 13.71
CA ARG A 177 -1.48 -14.44 14.89
C ARG A 177 -0.05 -14.95 14.95
N ARG A 178 0.48 -15.41 13.82
CA ARG A 178 1.80 -16.03 13.76
C ARG A 178 2.49 -15.75 12.43
N VAL A 179 3.78 -15.43 12.50
CA VAL A 179 4.66 -15.26 11.34
C VAL A 179 5.97 -15.96 11.59
N SER A 180 6.34 -16.84 10.67
CA SER A 180 7.66 -17.47 10.60
C SER A 180 8.25 -17.24 9.21
N TYR A 181 9.57 -17.09 9.13
CA TYR A 181 10.25 -16.99 7.85
C TYR A 181 11.47 -17.91 7.85
N PHE A 182 11.82 -18.37 6.66
CA PHE A 182 13.03 -19.13 6.40
C PHE A 182 13.63 -18.65 5.08
N VAL A 183 14.96 -18.78 4.98
CA VAL A 183 15.72 -18.38 3.80
C VAL A 183 16.39 -19.62 3.24
N GLU A 184 16.12 -19.92 1.98
CA GLU A 184 16.71 -21.03 1.23
C GLU A 184 17.62 -20.47 0.11
N SER A 185 18.49 -21.30 -0.45
CA SER A 185 19.28 -20.89 -1.62
C SER A 185 18.46 -21.07 -2.90
N ALA A 186 18.33 -19.99 -3.68
CA ALA A 186 17.73 -19.99 -5.01
C ALA A 186 18.82 -20.22 -6.07
N ARG A 187 18.51 -21.04 -7.07
CA ARG A 187 19.29 -21.12 -8.31
C ARG A 187 18.53 -20.44 -9.43
N VAL A 188 19.10 -19.38 -9.99
CA VAL A 188 18.57 -18.72 -11.18
C VAL A 188 19.63 -18.79 -12.27
N GLU A 189 19.32 -19.53 -13.33
CA GLU A 189 20.22 -19.79 -14.45
C GLU A 189 21.56 -20.42 -13.98
N GLN A 190 22.66 -19.66 -14.10
CA GLN A 190 24.01 -20.06 -13.71
C GLN A 190 24.41 -19.57 -12.31
N ARG A 191 23.60 -18.72 -11.66
CA ARG A 191 23.86 -18.22 -10.31
C ARG A 191 23.16 -19.08 -9.26
N THR A 192 23.92 -19.52 -8.26
CA THR A 192 23.46 -20.40 -7.16
C THR A 192 23.55 -19.73 -5.78
N ASP A 193 24.00 -18.48 -5.73
CA ASP A 193 24.29 -17.72 -4.52
C ASP A 193 23.16 -16.74 -4.13
N LEU A 194 21.98 -16.91 -4.73
CA LEU A 194 20.81 -16.07 -4.48
C LEU A 194 19.98 -16.62 -3.34
N ASP A 195 19.23 -15.74 -2.68
CA ASP A 195 18.34 -16.08 -1.58
C ASP A 195 16.90 -16.26 -2.08
N LYS A 196 16.20 -17.23 -1.52
CA LYS A 196 14.76 -17.44 -1.60
C LYS A 196 14.16 -17.18 -0.23
N LEU A 197 13.26 -16.21 -0.13
CA LEU A 197 12.58 -15.91 1.13
C LEU A 197 11.24 -16.61 1.14
N VAL A 198 11.00 -17.43 2.17
CA VAL A 198 9.70 -18.05 2.40
C VAL A 198 9.13 -17.59 3.73
N ILE A 199 7.90 -17.09 3.70
CA ILE A 199 7.18 -16.57 4.86
C ILE A 199 5.92 -17.40 5.06
N ASN A 200 5.79 -18.08 6.20
CA ASN A 200 4.53 -18.68 6.62
C ASN A 200 3.82 -17.68 7.54
N ILE A 201 2.60 -17.32 7.16
CA ILE A 201 1.77 -16.33 7.85
C ILE A 201 0.42 -16.95 8.20
N GLU A 202 -0.04 -16.66 9.42
CA GLU A 202 -1.32 -17.09 9.96
C GLU A 202 -2.08 -15.85 10.45
N THR A 203 -3.25 -15.62 9.84
CA THR A 203 -4.14 -14.48 10.09
C THR A 203 -5.41 -14.95 10.76
N ASN A 204 -6.10 -14.02 11.43
CA ASN A 204 -7.41 -14.27 12.04
C ASN A 204 -8.60 -14.20 11.05
N GLY A 205 -8.33 -14.07 9.74
CA GLY A 205 -9.35 -14.01 8.69
C GLY A 205 -9.85 -12.60 8.33
N VAL A 206 -9.53 -11.56 9.12
CA VAL A 206 -9.90 -10.16 8.80
C VAL A 206 -9.23 -9.68 7.52
N ILE A 207 -7.98 -10.09 7.34
CA ILE A 207 -7.13 -9.74 6.21
C ILE A 207 -6.59 -11.01 5.57
N THR A 208 -6.52 -11.04 4.25
CA THR A 208 -5.88 -12.16 3.56
C THR A 208 -4.36 -12.09 3.79
N PRO A 209 -3.67 -13.24 3.86
CA PRO A 209 -2.22 -13.27 4.00
C PRO A 209 -1.45 -12.42 2.97
N GLU A 210 -1.91 -12.42 1.71
CA GLU A 210 -1.33 -11.62 0.64
C GLU A 210 -1.47 -10.12 0.91
N GLU A 211 -2.67 -9.67 1.26
CA GLU A 211 -2.93 -8.25 1.56
C GLU A 211 -2.18 -7.82 2.82
N ALA A 212 -2.04 -8.69 3.82
CA ALA A 212 -1.23 -8.41 5.00
C ALA A 212 0.24 -8.14 4.66
N ILE A 213 0.84 -8.96 3.78
CA ILE A 213 2.21 -8.75 3.32
C ILE A 213 2.33 -7.44 2.53
N ARG A 214 1.40 -7.17 1.62
CA ARG A 214 1.37 -5.92 0.84
C ARG A 214 1.30 -4.69 1.74
N GLN A 215 0.42 -4.70 2.74
CA GLN A 215 0.30 -3.60 3.70
C GLN A 215 1.57 -3.45 4.56
N SER A 216 2.15 -4.56 5.01
CA SER A 216 3.41 -4.51 5.78
C SER A 216 4.57 -3.95 4.96
N ALA A 217 4.66 -4.28 3.67
CA ALA A 217 5.67 -3.75 2.76
C ALA A 217 5.50 -2.24 2.54
N ARG A 218 4.25 -1.75 2.37
CA ARG A 218 3.96 -0.32 2.27
C ARG A 218 4.41 0.42 3.54
N VAL A 219 4.04 -0.09 4.72
CA VAL A 219 4.47 0.49 5.99
C VAL A 219 5.99 0.54 6.09
N LEU A 220 6.70 -0.50 5.67
CA LEU A 220 8.16 -0.51 5.68
C LEU A 220 8.76 0.53 4.73
N VAL A 221 8.24 0.64 3.51
CA VAL A 221 8.67 1.64 2.52
C VAL A 221 8.42 3.06 3.05
N ASP A 222 7.27 3.33 3.64
CA ASP A 222 6.93 4.64 4.20
C ASP A 222 7.92 5.04 5.31
N GLN A 223 8.32 4.09 6.16
CA GLN A 223 9.34 4.34 7.19
C GLN A 223 10.73 4.55 6.58
N LEU A 224 11.09 3.80 5.53
CA LEU A 224 12.38 3.92 4.86
C LEU A 224 12.50 5.21 4.03
N ASN A 225 11.40 5.76 3.52
CA ASN A 225 11.40 7.02 2.77
C ASN A 225 11.97 8.19 3.58
N VAL A 226 11.80 8.18 4.91
CA VAL A 226 12.40 9.19 5.80
C VAL A 226 13.92 9.12 5.75
N PHE A 227 14.51 7.92 5.71
CA PHE A 227 15.95 7.72 5.56
C PHE A 227 16.46 8.09 4.17
N ALA A 228 15.67 7.86 3.13
CA ALA A 228 16.00 8.30 1.78
C ALA A 228 16.00 9.83 1.64
N ALA A 229 15.17 10.52 2.44
CA ALA A 229 15.06 11.99 2.47
C ALA A 229 16.04 12.67 3.46
N LEU A 230 16.83 11.92 4.22
CA LEU A 230 17.89 12.46 5.07
C LEU A 230 19.03 12.98 4.18
N GLU A 231 18.93 14.26 3.81
CA GLU A 231 19.97 15.00 3.08
C GLU A 231 21.24 15.13 3.95
N GLY A 232 22.15 14.17 3.78
CA GLY A 232 23.51 14.18 4.32
C GLY A 232 24.50 13.36 3.48
N THR A 233 24.05 12.90 2.31
CA THR A 233 24.91 12.36 1.27
C THR A 233 24.36 12.94 -0.02
N GLU A 234 25.20 13.59 -0.81
CA GLU A 234 24.92 13.89 -2.21
C GLU A 234 24.73 12.57 -2.96
N ALA A 235 23.61 11.89 -2.73
CA ALA A 235 23.07 10.98 -3.69
C ALA A 235 22.42 11.90 -4.72
N ALA A 236 23.17 12.18 -5.79
CA ALA A 236 22.60 12.61 -7.04
C ALA A 236 21.29 11.85 -7.21
N ALA A 237 20.17 12.57 -7.14
CA ALA A 237 18.90 12.02 -7.53
C ALA A 237 19.10 11.60 -8.99
N GLU A 238 19.40 10.31 -9.21
CA GLU A 238 18.88 9.61 -10.36
C GLU A 238 17.36 9.64 -10.18
N ALA A 239 16.79 10.81 -10.49
CA ALA A 239 15.43 10.87 -10.95
C ALA A 239 15.32 9.74 -11.97
N PRO A 240 14.26 8.91 -11.91
CA PRO A 240 13.96 8.05 -13.03
C PRO A 240 14.01 8.98 -14.23
N SER A 241 14.83 8.64 -15.23
CA SER A 241 14.89 9.34 -16.49
C SER A 241 13.50 9.29 -17.11
N ARG A 242 12.62 10.19 -16.66
CA ARG A 242 11.61 10.79 -17.50
C ARG A 242 12.44 11.29 -18.65
N ALA A 243 12.39 10.55 -19.76
CA ALA A 243 12.85 11.04 -21.04
C ALA A 243 12.50 12.52 -21.09
N PRO A 244 13.47 13.42 -21.31
CA PRO A 244 13.20 14.84 -21.29
C PRO A 244 11.97 15.06 -22.15
N LEU A 245 10.97 15.75 -21.61
CA LEU A 245 9.77 16.15 -22.36
C LEU A 245 10.30 16.90 -23.59
N VAL A 246 10.46 16.21 -24.71
CA VAL A 246 10.66 16.86 -25.98
C VAL A 246 9.37 17.61 -26.19
N ASP A 247 9.46 18.94 -26.31
CA ASP A 247 8.27 19.77 -26.45
C ASP A 247 7.38 19.16 -27.55
N PRO A 248 6.07 18.90 -27.28
CA PRO A 248 5.16 18.27 -28.24
C PRO A 248 5.09 18.96 -29.60
N ILE A 249 5.57 20.21 -29.69
CA ILE A 249 5.67 20.98 -30.93
C ILE A 249 6.78 20.48 -31.85
N LEU A 250 7.87 19.93 -31.32
CA LEU A 250 9.02 19.46 -32.11
C LEU A 250 8.72 18.15 -32.86
N LEU A 251 7.81 17.35 -32.32
CA LEU A 251 7.33 16.08 -32.88
C LEU A 251 6.25 16.27 -33.96
N ARG A 252 5.81 17.49 -34.23
CA ARG A 252 4.80 17.73 -35.28
C ARG A 252 5.45 17.67 -36.67
N PRO A 253 4.71 17.18 -37.68
CA PRO A 253 5.17 17.18 -39.06
C PRO A 253 5.27 18.62 -39.59
N VAL A 254 6.18 18.83 -40.54
CA VAL A 254 6.37 20.12 -41.23
C VAL A 254 5.13 20.54 -42.01
N ASP A 255 4.25 19.60 -42.39
CA ASP A 255 2.98 19.89 -43.08
C ASP A 255 1.99 20.69 -42.22
N ASP A 256 2.10 20.63 -40.89
CA ASP A 256 1.25 21.39 -39.95
C ASP A 256 1.72 22.85 -39.80
N LEU A 257 2.92 23.17 -40.28
CA LEU A 257 3.33 24.54 -40.51
C LEU A 257 2.68 24.92 -41.84
N GLU A 258 1.67 25.80 -41.80
CA GLU A 258 0.89 26.30 -42.95
C GLU A 258 1.75 27.05 -44.00
N LEU A 259 2.76 26.37 -44.53
CA LEU A 259 3.72 26.85 -45.50
C LEU A 259 3.14 26.73 -46.90
N THR A 260 3.64 27.55 -47.83
CA THR A 260 3.33 27.35 -49.24
C THR A 260 3.70 25.94 -49.71
N VAL A 261 2.90 25.42 -50.65
CA VAL A 261 3.09 24.09 -51.27
C VAL A 261 4.52 23.89 -51.79
N ARG A 262 5.17 24.98 -52.23
CA ARG A 262 6.57 24.95 -52.67
C ARG A 262 7.53 24.70 -51.51
N SER A 263 7.41 25.43 -50.42
CA SER A 263 8.28 25.34 -49.24
C SER A 263 8.15 23.96 -48.57
N ALA A 264 6.93 23.43 -48.40
CA ALA A 264 6.70 22.10 -47.83
C ALA A 264 7.31 20.96 -48.69
N ASN A 265 7.14 21.02 -50.01
CA ASN A 265 7.70 20.00 -50.92
C ASN A 265 9.24 20.07 -51.01
N CYS A 266 9.83 21.26 -50.90
CA CYS A 266 11.29 21.39 -50.85
C CYS A 266 11.89 20.80 -49.58
N LEU A 267 11.22 20.99 -48.43
CA LEU A 267 11.67 20.43 -47.15
C LEU A 267 11.56 18.89 -47.13
N LYS A 268 10.48 18.33 -47.69
CA LYS A 268 10.33 16.89 -47.86
C LYS A 268 11.38 16.27 -48.78
N ALA A 269 11.77 16.97 -49.85
CA ALA A 269 12.80 16.48 -50.77
C ALA A 269 14.18 16.32 -50.12
N GLU A 270 14.45 17.10 -49.06
CA GLU A 270 15.67 17.02 -48.24
C GLU A 270 15.54 16.13 -47.00
N ASN A 271 14.49 15.30 -46.93
CA ASN A 271 14.18 14.41 -45.80
C ASN A 271 13.95 15.15 -44.46
N ILE A 272 13.40 16.36 -44.49
CA ILE A 272 12.99 17.12 -43.30
C ILE A 272 11.50 16.93 -43.10
N TYR A 273 11.11 16.02 -42.20
CA TYR A 273 9.72 15.66 -41.97
C TYR A 273 9.12 16.30 -40.72
N TYR A 274 9.94 16.58 -39.70
CA TYR A 274 9.50 17.12 -38.41
C TYR A 274 10.03 18.53 -38.15
N ILE A 275 9.31 19.29 -37.31
CA ILE A 275 9.72 20.63 -36.89
C ILE A 275 11.08 20.59 -36.16
N GLY A 276 11.35 19.54 -35.38
CA GLY A 276 12.64 19.32 -34.73
C GLY A 276 13.83 19.19 -35.69
N ASP A 277 13.61 18.61 -36.89
CA ASP A 277 14.65 18.50 -37.93
C ASP A 277 14.92 19.86 -38.60
N LEU A 278 13.87 20.66 -38.80
CA LEU A 278 13.95 21.97 -39.45
C LEU A 278 14.75 22.99 -38.62
N ILE A 279 14.55 22.98 -37.29
CA ILE A 279 15.16 23.93 -36.36
C ILE A 279 16.68 23.75 -36.24
N GLN A 280 17.17 22.53 -36.45
CA GLN A 280 18.62 22.24 -36.40
C GLN A 280 19.37 22.73 -37.63
N ARG A 281 18.67 23.00 -38.73
CA ARG A 281 19.28 23.49 -39.97
C ARG A 281 19.55 24.98 -39.87
N SER A 282 20.76 25.36 -40.25
CA SER A 282 21.11 26.77 -40.38
C SER A 282 20.52 27.37 -41.65
N GLU A 283 20.30 28.67 -41.65
CA GLU A 283 19.78 29.40 -42.81
C GLU A 283 20.63 29.20 -44.07
N ASN A 284 21.95 29.10 -43.88
CA ASN A 284 22.92 28.88 -44.94
C ASN A 284 22.85 27.47 -45.53
N GLU A 285 22.40 26.48 -44.76
CA GLU A 285 22.16 25.12 -45.25
C GLU A 285 20.86 25.04 -46.05
N LEU A 286 19.79 25.67 -45.55
CA LEU A 286 18.51 25.71 -46.25
C LEU A 286 18.61 26.43 -47.60
N LEU A 287 19.44 27.49 -47.71
CA LEU A 287 19.63 28.20 -48.98
C LEU A 287 20.40 27.39 -50.04
N LYS A 288 21.08 26.30 -49.65
CA LYS A 288 21.76 25.39 -50.58
C LYS A 288 20.81 24.34 -51.17
N THR A 289 19.64 24.15 -50.57
CA THR A 289 18.62 23.21 -51.05
C THR A 289 18.10 23.64 -52.43
N PRO A 290 18.03 22.72 -53.41
CA PRO A 290 17.49 23.02 -54.73
C PRO A 290 16.04 23.50 -54.62
N ASN A 291 15.70 24.56 -55.36
CA ASN A 291 14.36 25.17 -55.41
C ASN A 291 13.87 25.89 -54.15
N LEU A 292 14.69 26.03 -53.10
CA LEU A 292 14.39 26.89 -51.94
C LEU A 292 14.91 28.32 -52.16
N GLY A 293 14.01 29.26 -52.44
CA GLY A 293 14.35 30.66 -52.68
C GLY A 293 14.33 31.54 -51.42
N ARG A 294 14.89 32.76 -51.52
CA ARG A 294 14.89 33.76 -50.43
C ARG A 294 13.48 34.09 -49.89
N LYS A 295 12.45 34.03 -50.74
CA LYS A 295 11.05 34.24 -50.33
C LYS A 295 10.53 33.10 -49.43
N SER A 296 10.80 31.85 -49.81
CA SER A 296 10.45 30.66 -49.01
C SER A 296 11.21 30.60 -47.68
N LEU A 297 12.47 31.05 -47.66
CA LEU A 297 13.25 31.12 -46.43
C LEU A 297 12.66 32.14 -45.43
N ASN A 298 12.24 33.32 -45.91
CA ASN A 298 11.62 34.33 -45.06
C ASN A 298 10.26 33.85 -44.52
N GLU A 299 9.48 33.17 -45.35
CA GLU A 299 8.21 32.53 -44.95
C GLU A 299 8.42 31.52 -43.82
N ILE A 300 9.41 30.63 -43.95
CA ILE A 300 9.76 29.64 -42.90
C ILE A 300 10.15 30.35 -41.59
N LYS A 301 10.95 31.42 -41.67
CA LYS A 301 11.34 32.19 -40.48
C LYS A 301 10.17 32.84 -39.78
N GLU A 302 9.24 33.43 -40.54
CA GLU A 302 8.07 34.11 -39.99
C GLU A 302 7.12 33.13 -39.29
N VAL A 303 6.89 31.97 -39.91
CA VAL A 303 6.04 30.92 -39.32
C VAL A 303 6.72 30.28 -38.10
N LEU A 304 8.03 30.05 -38.11
CA LEU A 304 8.75 29.57 -36.93
C LEU A 304 8.75 30.60 -35.79
N ALA A 305 8.95 31.88 -36.11
CA ALA A 305 8.92 32.96 -35.12
C ALA A 305 7.54 33.13 -34.48
N SER A 306 6.45 32.95 -35.22
CA SER A 306 5.09 32.99 -34.67
C SER A 306 4.83 31.89 -33.62
N ARG A 307 5.60 30.79 -33.67
CA ARG A 307 5.56 29.68 -32.71
C ARG A 307 6.70 29.73 -31.68
N GLY A 308 7.48 30.82 -31.65
CA GLY A 308 8.57 31.04 -30.70
C GLY A 308 9.85 30.24 -30.98
N LEU A 309 10.02 29.73 -32.20
CA LEU A 309 11.13 28.86 -32.60
C LEU A 309 12.07 29.62 -33.55
N THR A 310 13.35 29.31 -33.52
CA THR A 310 14.37 29.96 -34.38
C THR A 310 15.22 28.92 -35.11
N LEU A 311 15.73 29.27 -36.29
CA LEU A 311 16.61 28.38 -37.07
C LEU A 311 18.02 28.35 -36.45
N GLY A 312 18.63 27.17 -36.44
CA GLY A 312 19.99 26.94 -35.92
C GLY A 312 20.07 26.63 -34.43
N MET A 313 18.96 26.27 -33.76
CA MET A 313 19.02 25.80 -32.38
C MET A 313 19.52 24.35 -32.35
N LYS A 314 20.50 24.05 -31.50
CA LYS A 314 21.02 22.70 -31.31
C LYS A 314 20.19 21.98 -30.25
N LEU A 315 19.50 20.92 -30.65
CA LEU A 315 18.78 20.03 -29.75
C LEU A 315 19.67 18.82 -29.42
N GLU A 316 20.11 18.69 -28.18
CA GLU A 316 21.03 17.60 -27.78
C GLU A 316 20.35 16.21 -27.72
N ASN A 317 19.01 16.17 -27.65
CA ASN A 317 18.21 14.94 -27.49
C ASN A 317 17.32 14.61 -28.70
N TRP A 318 17.74 14.96 -29.92
CA TRP A 318 16.99 14.71 -31.15
C TRP A 318 17.82 13.92 -32.17
N PRO A 319 17.27 12.86 -32.82
CA PRO A 319 15.91 12.34 -32.74
C PRO A 319 15.69 11.38 -31.55
N PRO A 320 14.54 11.42 -30.84
CA PRO A 320 14.23 10.44 -29.80
C PRO A 320 14.11 9.00 -30.36
N ALA A 321 14.62 8.02 -29.60
CA ALA A 321 14.58 6.61 -29.98
C ALA A 321 13.11 6.12 -30.04
N GLY A 322 12.59 5.96 -31.27
CA GLY A 322 11.20 5.53 -31.52
C GLY A 322 10.44 6.35 -32.57
N LEU A 323 11.02 7.40 -33.16
CA LEU A 323 10.44 8.07 -34.34
C LEU A 323 10.58 7.16 -35.57
N GLU A 324 9.44 6.70 -36.10
CA GLU A 324 9.38 6.11 -37.44
C GLU A 324 9.72 7.19 -38.47
N LYS A 325 10.55 6.82 -39.46
CA LYS A 325 10.92 7.69 -40.60
C LYS A 325 9.83 7.72 -41.65
#